data_AF-A0A961XTW7-F1
#
_entry.id   AF-A0A961XTW7-F1
#
_cell.length_a   1.000
_cell.length_b   1.000
_cell.length_c   1.000
_cell.angle_alpha   90.00
_cell.angle_beta   90.00
_cell.angle_gamma   90.00
#
_symmetry.space_group_name_H-M   'P 1'
#
loop_
_entity.id
_entity.type
_entity.pdbx_description
1 polymer ?
#
loop_
_entity_poly.entity_id
_entity_poly.type
_entity_poly.pdbx_seq_one_letter_code
_entity_poly.pdbx_strand_id
1 'polypeptide(L)'
;AQNLWDLESQVEMAMDALRCPPGDMPVDNLSGGERRRVALCRLLLSQPDLLLLDEPTNHLDAETIAWLEKHLREYPGSVLMVTHDRYFLDNVTGWILELDRGRGIPYEGNYTAYLDAKAKRMQQEGREEAARQRAIARESEWIASSPKARQAKSKARIKAYDELVKSANDRRPGDAQIVIPAGERLGDNVITVEGISKGYGDKLLIDGLSFKLPAGGIVGVIGPNGAGKTTLFRMITGQEKPDTGSVDVGDTVQLSYVDQSRDALDGAKTVWEEISGGNDILKLGKHEVNSRAYCSAFNFKGGDQQQKVGTLSGGQRNRVHLA
;
A
#
# COMPACT_ATOMS: atom_id res chain seq x y z
N ALA A 1 40.81 19.65 -11.51
CA ALA A 1 40.12 20.80 -12.13
C ALA A 1 39.18 20.41 -13.28
N GLN A 2 39.44 19.33 -14.04
CA GLN A 2 38.59 18.94 -15.19
C GLN A 2 37.26 18.21 -14.87
N ASN A 3 37.04 17.74 -13.63
CA ASN A 3 35.80 17.02 -13.24
C ASN A 3 34.82 17.82 -12.38
N LEU A 4 35.12 19.06 -11.98
CA LEU A 4 34.23 19.84 -11.09
C LEU A 4 33.07 20.49 -11.84
N TRP A 5 33.30 20.97 -13.07
CA TRP A 5 32.26 21.52 -13.94
C TRP A 5 31.27 20.47 -14.43
N ASP A 6 31.73 19.23 -14.60
CA ASP A 6 30.89 18.07 -14.91
C ASP A 6 30.06 17.65 -13.68
N LEU A 7 30.62 17.77 -12.47
CA LEU A 7 29.92 17.40 -11.24
C LEU A 7 28.75 18.32 -10.90
N GLU A 8 28.91 19.64 -11.01
CA GLU A 8 27.81 20.60 -10.79
C GLU A 8 26.69 20.38 -11.80
N SER A 9 27.03 20.20 -13.09
CA SER A 9 26.07 19.90 -14.15
C SER A 9 25.34 18.57 -13.90
N GLN A 10 26.06 17.52 -13.47
CA GLN A 10 25.45 16.23 -13.12
C GLN A 10 24.52 16.33 -11.91
N VAL A 11 24.91 17.11 -10.90
CA VAL A 11 24.08 17.36 -9.72
C VAL A 11 22.80 18.09 -10.13
N GLU A 12 22.88 19.15 -10.92
CA GLU A 12 21.70 19.88 -11.40
C GLU A 12 20.78 18.99 -12.24
N MET A 13 21.33 18.21 -13.18
CA MET A 13 20.55 17.28 -13.99
C MET A 13 19.85 16.20 -13.13
N ALA A 14 20.54 15.66 -12.12
CA ALA A 14 19.96 14.65 -11.23
C ALA A 14 18.89 15.26 -10.32
N MET A 15 19.11 16.48 -9.83
CA MET A 15 18.14 17.22 -9.02
C MET A 15 16.88 17.57 -9.82
N ASP A 16 17.02 17.98 -11.09
CA ASP A 16 15.88 18.27 -11.96
C ASP A 16 15.09 17.00 -12.28
N ALA A 17 15.77 15.93 -12.66
CA ALA A 17 15.13 14.64 -12.96
C ALA A 17 14.36 14.05 -11.77
N LEU A 18 14.90 14.21 -10.56
CA LEU A 18 14.25 13.80 -9.31
C LEU A 18 13.29 14.86 -8.74
N ARG A 19 13.08 15.99 -9.44
CA ARG A 19 12.24 17.11 -8.99
C ARG A 19 12.54 17.50 -7.54
N CYS A 20 13.84 17.66 -7.26
CA CYS A 20 14.32 18.12 -5.97
C CYS A 20 13.91 19.58 -5.73
N PRO A 21 13.74 20.00 -4.47
CA PRO A 21 13.58 21.41 -4.12
C PRO A 21 14.83 22.23 -4.50
N PRO A 22 14.73 23.57 -4.54
CA PRO A 22 15.85 24.46 -4.80
C PRO A 22 17.06 24.16 -3.89
N GLY A 23 18.27 24.19 -4.45
CA GLY A 23 19.49 23.80 -3.75
C GLY A 23 19.89 24.69 -2.57
N ASP A 24 19.31 25.89 -2.48
CA ASP A 24 19.49 26.87 -1.41
C ASP A 24 18.48 26.70 -0.26
N MET A 25 17.46 25.83 -0.41
CA MET A 25 16.45 25.61 0.61
C MET A 25 16.97 24.75 1.77
N PRO A 26 16.85 25.19 3.04
CA PRO A 26 17.26 24.38 4.19
C PRO A 26 16.49 23.05 4.28
N VAL A 27 17.21 21.96 4.56
CA VAL A 27 16.64 20.59 4.66
C VAL A 27 15.57 20.46 5.75
N ASP A 28 15.67 21.27 6.81
CA ASP A 28 14.72 21.28 7.94
C ASP A 28 13.30 21.64 7.49
N ASN A 29 13.18 22.47 6.44
CA ASN A 29 11.90 22.98 5.95
C ASN A 29 11.26 22.09 4.87
N LEU A 30 11.94 21.03 4.44
CA LEU A 30 11.46 20.14 3.39
C LEU A 30 10.36 19.20 3.90
N SER A 31 9.39 18.87 3.06
CA SER A 31 8.45 17.79 3.34
C SER A 31 9.16 16.42 3.38
N GLY A 32 8.52 15.41 3.96
CA GLY A 32 9.08 14.05 3.99
C GLY A 32 9.40 13.50 2.59
N GLY A 33 8.57 13.79 1.60
CA GLY A 33 8.79 13.41 0.21
C GLY A 33 9.98 14.15 -0.42
N GLU A 34 10.10 15.46 -0.20
CA GLU A 34 11.24 16.25 -0.71
C GLU A 34 12.56 15.80 -0.09
N ARG A 35 12.60 15.57 1.23
CA ARG A 35 13.78 15.02 1.90
C ARG A 35 14.20 13.68 1.30
N ARG A 36 13.23 12.80 1.01
CA ARG A 36 13.50 11.50 0.39
C ARG A 36 14.08 11.65 -1.01
N ARG A 37 13.57 12.57 -1.84
CA ARG A 37 14.09 12.82 -3.20
C ARG A 37 15.52 13.37 -3.17
N VAL A 38 15.82 14.31 -2.26
CA VAL A 38 17.19 14.81 -2.06
C VAL A 38 18.13 13.70 -1.58
N ALA A 39 17.68 12.86 -0.65
CA ALA A 39 18.47 11.72 -0.17
C ALA A 39 18.75 10.69 -1.28
N LEU A 40 17.74 10.38 -2.10
CA LEU A 40 17.89 9.50 -3.26
C LEU A 40 18.86 10.09 -4.29
N CYS A 41 18.73 11.39 -4.60
CA CYS A 41 19.64 12.09 -5.51
C CYS A 41 21.10 11.97 -5.05
N ARG A 42 21.36 12.28 -3.78
CA ARG A 42 22.69 12.16 -3.18
C ARG A 42 23.22 10.72 -3.23
N LEU A 43 22.37 9.72 -2.97
CA LEU A 43 22.76 8.31 -2.99
C LEU A 43 23.14 7.86 -4.40
N LEU A 44 22.35 8.20 -5.42
CA LEU A 44 22.62 7.84 -6.81
C LEU A 44 23.92 8.49 -7.33
N LEU A 45 24.15 9.76 -6.97
CA LEU A 45 25.39 10.47 -7.31
C LEU A 45 26.63 9.90 -6.63
N SER A 46 26.49 9.24 -5.48
CA SER A 46 27.61 8.61 -4.78
C SER A 46 28.09 7.30 -5.42
N GLN A 47 27.31 6.71 -6.34
CA GLN A 47 27.64 5.51 -7.11
C GLN A 47 28.28 4.35 -6.29
N PRO A 48 27.67 3.87 -5.21
CA PRO A 48 28.20 2.75 -4.43
C PRO A 48 28.11 1.41 -5.19
N ASP A 49 28.99 0.46 -4.90
CA ASP A 49 28.94 -0.86 -5.57
C ASP A 49 27.63 -1.64 -5.32
N LEU A 50 26.96 -1.37 -4.21
CA LEU A 50 25.67 -1.95 -3.84
C LEU A 50 24.69 -0.87 -3.37
N LEU A 51 23.55 -0.77 -4.06
CA LEU A 51 22.41 0.06 -3.66
C LEU A 51 21.38 -0.77 -2.89
N LEU A 52 21.03 -0.32 -1.70
CA LEU A 52 19.92 -0.85 -0.90
C LEU A 52 18.80 0.19 -0.87
N LEU A 53 17.68 -0.11 -1.55
CA LEU A 53 16.57 0.83 -1.70
C LEU A 53 15.30 0.29 -1.06
N ASP A 54 14.88 0.91 0.03
CA ASP A 54 13.58 0.62 0.63
C ASP A 54 12.53 1.55 0.03
N GLU A 55 11.54 0.99 -0.67
CA GLU A 55 10.37 1.65 -1.27
C GLU A 55 10.69 2.93 -2.08
N PRO A 56 11.61 2.87 -3.06
CA PRO A 56 12.14 4.07 -3.71
C PRO A 56 11.12 4.81 -4.59
N THR A 57 10.06 4.15 -5.03
CA THR A 57 9.00 4.74 -5.88
C THR A 57 8.00 5.59 -5.10
N ASN A 58 8.00 5.51 -3.76
CA ASN A 58 7.03 6.24 -2.95
C ASN A 58 7.28 7.75 -3.01
N HIS A 59 6.20 8.51 -3.20
CA HIS A 59 6.21 9.97 -3.35
C HIS A 59 6.97 10.47 -4.60
N LEU A 60 7.14 9.62 -5.61
CA LEU A 60 7.59 10.01 -6.94
C LEU A 60 6.39 10.11 -7.89
N ASP A 61 6.47 10.98 -8.88
CA ASP A 61 5.51 11.00 -9.99
C ASP A 61 5.97 10.10 -11.14
N ALA A 62 5.10 9.89 -12.11
CA ALA A 62 5.33 8.94 -13.20
C ALA A 62 6.60 9.25 -14.02
N GLU A 63 6.91 10.53 -14.24
CA GLU A 63 8.11 10.93 -14.99
C GLU A 63 9.38 10.64 -14.19
N THR A 64 9.39 10.97 -12.89
CA THR A 64 10.53 10.66 -12.03
C THR A 64 10.70 9.15 -11.83
N ILE A 65 9.62 8.38 -11.76
CA ILE A 65 9.67 6.91 -11.74
C ILE A 65 10.34 6.38 -13.01
N ALA A 66 9.91 6.84 -14.19
CA ALA A 66 10.48 6.41 -15.46
C ALA A 66 11.99 6.74 -15.58
N TRP A 67 12.40 7.90 -15.09
CA TRP A 67 13.82 8.27 -15.02
C TRP A 67 14.60 7.32 -14.09
N LEU A 68 14.07 7.04 -12.90
CA LEU A 68 14.68 6.14 -11.93
C LEU A 68 14.79 4.71 -12.48
N GLU A 69 13.76 4.21 -13.18
CA GLU A 69 13.80 2.91 -13.85
C GLU A 69 14.96 2.81 -14.84
N LYS A 70 15.12 3.84 -15.69
CA LYS A 70 16.21 3.87 -16.65
C LYS A 70 17.56 3.88 -15.95
N HIS A 71 17.73 4.74 -14.95
CA HIS A 71 18.99 4.87 -14.21
C HIS A 71 19.39 3.57 -13.50
N LEU A 72 18.44 2.90 -12.83
CA LEU A 72 18.73 1.64 -12.13
C LEU A 72 19.02 0.48 -13.09
N ARG A 73 18.44 0.48 -14.30
CA ARG A 73 18.72 -0.53 -15.33
C ARG A 73 20.13 -0.38 -15.91
N GLU A 74 20.61 0.84 -16.05
CA GLU A 74 21.95 1.17 -16.55
C GLU A 74 23.00 1.21 -15.42
N TYR A 75 22.59 0.95 -14.17
CA TYR A 75 23.47 1.05 -13.01
C TYR A 75 24.56 -0.03 -13.07
N PRO A 76 25.85 0.35 -12.96
CA PRO A 76 26.95 -0.61 -13.09
C PRO A 76 27.10 -1.52 -11.86
N GLY A 77 26.61 -1.09 -10.69
CA GLY A 77 26.66 -1.86 -9.45
C GLY A 77 25.47 -2.81 -9.26
N SER A 78 25.40 -3.43 -8.10
CA SER A 78 24.26 -4.27 -7.71
C SER A 78 23.16 -3.43 -7.06
N VAL A 79 21.90 -3.78 -7.32
CA VAL A 79 20.74 -3.13 -6.70
C VAL A 79 19.89 -4.18 -5.99
N LEU A 80 19.70 -4.00 -4.69
CA LEU A 80 18.69 -4.72 -3.91
C LEU A 80 17.64 -3.71 -3.47
N MET A 81 16.39 -3.97 -3.84
CA MET A 81 15.29 -3.06 -3.54
C MET A 81 14.06 -3.79 -2.99
N VAL A 82 13.30 -3.07 -2.17
CA VAL A 82 11.98 -3.48 -1.69
C VAL A 82 10.97 -2.49 -2.27
N THR A 83 9.96 -2.96 -2.98
CA THR A 83 8.89 -2.11 -3.50
C THR A 83 7.60 -2.90 -3.69
N HIS A 84 6.46 -2.22 -3.55
CA HIS A 84 5.15 -2.73 -3.92
C HIS A 84 4.73 -2.38 -5.37
N ASP A 85 5.55 -1.61 -6.10
CA ASP A 85 5.26 -1.23 -7.48
C ASP A 85 5.59 -2.37 -8.45
N ARG A 86 4.53 -2.98 -8.98
CA ARG A 86 4.61 -4.15 -9.87
C ARG A 86 5.22 -3.79 -11.22
N TYR A 87 4.91 -2.60 -11.75
CA TYR A 87 5.42 -2.17 -13.05
C TYR A 87 6.91 -1.87 -12.94
N PHE A 88 7.31 -1.20 -11.86
CA PHE A 88 8.70 -0.92 -11.58
C PHE A 88 9.55 -2.19 -11.45
N LEU A 89 9.05 -3.18 -10.68
CA LEU A 89 9.73 -4.47 -10.55
C LEU A 89 9.87 -5.17 -11.91
N ASP A 90 8.80 -5.17 -12.71
CA ASP A 90 8.82 -5.84 -14.02
C ASP A 90 9.84 -5.23 -14.99
N ASN A 91 10.04 -3.91 -14.90
CA ASN A 91 10.91 -3.14 -15.79
C ASN A 91 12.38 -3.13 -15.38
N VAL A 92 12.68 -3.27 -14.08
CA VAL A 92 14.05 -3.09 -13.54
C VAL A 92 14.68 -4.39 -13.07
N THR A 93 13.90 -5.33 -12.53
CA THR A 93 14.46 -6.52 -11.87
C THR A 93 14.70 -7.66 -12.85
N GLY A 94 15.85 -8.32 -12.70
CA GLY A 94 16.14 -9.63 -13.31
C GLY A 94 15.93 -10.80 -12.36
N TRP A 95 15.73 -10.52 -11.07
CA TRP A 95 15.53 -11.51 -10.01
C TRP A 95 14.53 -10.98 -8.99
N ILE A 96 13.63 -11.85 -8.51
CA ILE A 96 12.69 -11.55 -7.43
C ILE A 96 13.03 -12.42 -6.21
N LEU A 97 13.22 -11.80 -5.05
CA LEU A 97 13.38 -12.51 -3.79
C LEU A 97 12.08 -12.47 -3.00
N GLU A 98 11.34 -13.57 -2.97
CA GLU A 98 10.14 -13.69 -2.14
C GLU A 98 10.53 -14.06 -0.71
N LEU A 99 10.12 -13.25 0.27
CA LEU A 99 10.19 -13.61 1.68
C LEU A 99 8.88 -14.30 2.09
N ASP A 100 8.92 -15.63 2.25
CA ASP A 100 7.80 -16.42 2.77
C ASP A 100 8.24 -17.21 4.01
N ARG A 101 7.50 -17.05 5.12
CA ARG A 101 7.77 -17.74 6.41
C ARG A 101 9.22 -17.61 6.92
N GLY A 102 9.80 -16.42 6.76
CA GLY A 102 11.18 -16.14 7.16
C GLY A 102 12.26 -16.82 6.30
N ARG A 103 11.87 -17.38 5.15
CA ARG A 103 12.78 -17.93 4.14
C ARG A 103 12.76 -17.05 2.90
N GLY A 104 13.93 -16.81 2.32
CA GLY A 104 14.07 -16.17 1.01
C GLY A 104 14.02 -17.22 -0.10
N ILE A 105 13.08 -17.07 -1.02
CA ILE A 105 12.91 -17.93 -2.19
C ILE A 105 13.26 -17.08 -3.42
N PRO A 106 14.44 -17.28 -4.03
CA PRO A 106 14.83 -16.53 -5.21
C PRO A 106 14.11 -17.08 -6.45
N TYR A 107 13.72 -16.15 -7.32
CA TYR A 107 13.15 -16.41 -8.63
C TYR A 107 13.98 -15.66 -9.66
N GLU A 108 14.42 -16.35 -10.69
CA GLU A 108 15.05 -15.73 -11.85
C GLU A 108 13.96 -15.25 -12.81
N GLY A 109 14.06 -13.99 -13.23
CA GLY A 109 13.08 -13.32 -14.06
C GLY A 109 12.43 -12.12 -13.38
N ASN A 110 11.61 -11.43 -14.17
CA ASN A 110 10.87 -10.25 -13.75
C ASN A 110 9.64 -10.59 -12.88
N TYR A 111 8.89 -9.57 -12.46
CA TYR A 111 7.74 -9.73 -11.57
C TYR A 111 6.64 -10.61 -12.19
N THR A 112 6.38 -10.47 -13.49
CA THR A 112 5.39 -11.28 -14.21
C THR A 112 5.77 -12.77 -14.20
N ALA A 113 7.02 -13.10 -14.50
CA ALA A 113 7.52 -14.48 -14.45
C ALA A 113 7.43 -15.08 -13.04
N TYR A 114 7.73 -14.27 -12.02
CA TYR A 114 7.54 -14.65 -10.62
C TYR A 114 6.07 -14.97 -10.30
N LEU A 115 5.11 -14.14 -10.74
CA LEU A 115 3.69 -14.39 -10.49
C LEU A 115 3.22 -15.72 -11.08
N ASP A 116 3.65 -16.05 -12.30
CA ASP A 116 3.33 -17.33 -12.93
C ASP A 116 3.95 -18.51 -12.17
N ALA A 117 5.20 -18.39 -11.74
CA ALA A 117 5.88 -19.41 -10.94
C ALA A 117 5.19 -19.60 -9.57
N LYS A 118 4.79 -18.50 -8.93
CA LYS A 118 4.06 -18.51 -7.66
C LYS A 118 2.67 -19.11 -7.81
N ALA A 119 1.93 -18.79 -8.88
CA ALA A 119 0.62 -19.36 -9.15
C ALA A 119 0.70 -20.88 -9.33
N LYS A 120 1.68 -21.39 -10.09
CA LYS A 120 1.93 -22.83 -10.24
C LYS A 120 2.26 -23.49 -8.90
N ARG A 121 3.13 -22.86 -8.10
CA ARG A 121 3.48 -23.34 -6.74
C ARG A 121 2.26 -23.39 -5.83
N MET A 122 1.46 -22.34 -5.79
CA MET A 122 0.23 -22.27 -5.00
C MET A 122 -0.79 -23.32 -5.42
N GLN A 123 -0.94 -23.61 -6.72
CA GLN A 123 -1.80 -24.69 -7.19
C GLN A 123 -1.31 -26.07 -6.72
N GLN A 124 0.00 -26.31 -6.75
CA GLN A 124 0.59 -27.55 -6.27
C GLN A 124 0.43 -27.69 -4.75
N GLU A 125 0.77 -26.64 -3.99
CA GLU A 125 0.58 -26.59 -2.54
C GLU A 125 -0.90 -26.79 -2.15
N GLY A 126 -1.83 -26.17 -2.87
CA GLY A 126 -3.26 -26.34 -2.64
C GLY A 126 -3.74 -27.77 -2.91
N ARG A 127 -3.20 -28.45 -3.93
CA ARG A 127 -3.49 -29.88 -4.17
C ARG A 127 -2.94 -30.77 -3.06
N GLU A 128 -1.71 -30.52 -2.63
CA GLU A 128 -1.08 -31.24 -1.51
C GLU A 128 -1.86 -31.01 -0.20
N GLU A 129 -2.29 -29.77 0.05
CA GLU A 129 -3.09 -29.41 1.22
C GLU A 129 -4.47 -30.05 1.19
N ALA A 130 -5.15 -30.07 0.04
CA ALA A 130 -6.42 -30.78 -0.12
C ALA A 130 -6.26 -32.30 0.10
N ALA A 131 -5.19 -32.90 -0.42
CA ALA A 131 -4.88 -34.31 -0.18
C ALA A 131 -4.61 -34.58 1.31
N ARG A 132 -3.90 -33.66 1.99
CA ARG A 132 -3.59 -33.73 3.42
C ARG A 132 -4.83 -33.55 4.29
N GLN A 133 -5.71 -32.59 3.98
CA GLN A 133 -6.99 -32.42 4.68
C GLN A 133 -7.87 -33.67 4.56
N ARG A 134 -7.92 -34.30 3.38
CA ARG A 134 -8.61 -35.59 3.21
C ARG A 134 -7.97 -36.70 4.05
N ALA A 135 -6.65 -36.72 4.19
CA ALA A 135 -5.97 -37.68 5.05
C ALA A 135 -6.28 -37.45 6.54
N ILE A 136 -6.27 -36.20 6.99
CA ILE A 136 -6.64 -35.82 8.36
C ILE A 136 -8.11 -36.18 8.65
N ALA A 137 -9.03 -35.91 7.72
CA ALA A 137 -10.44 -36.28 7.86
C ALA A 137 -10.61 -37.80 7.99
N ARG A 138 -9.95 -38.59 7.13
CA ARG A 138 -9.95 -40.07 7.23
C ARG A 138 -9.38 -40.57 8.56
N GLU A 139 -8.26 -40.00 9.02
CA GLU A 139 -7.67 -40.38 10.31
C GLU A 139 -8.55 -39.96 11.49
N SER A 140 -9.21 -38.80 11.43
CA SER A 140 -10.18 -38.35 12.43
C SER A 140 -11.39 -39.29 12.52
N GLU A 141 -11.95 -39.70 11.37
CA GLU A 141 -13.03 -40.69 11.29
C GLU A 141 -12.59 -42.05 11.86
N TRP A 142 -11.36 -42.49 11.55
CA TRP A 142 -10.79 -43.71 12.12
C TRP A 142 -10.60 -43.61 13.65
N ILE A 143 -10.15 -42.45 14.17
CA ILE A 143 -10.00 -42.22 15.62
C ILE A 143 -11.36 -42.27 16.33
N ALA A 144 -12.41 -41.76 15.69
CA ALA A 144 -13.79 -41.79 16.16
C ALA A 144 -14.44 -43.18 16.09
N SER A 145 -13.91 -44.10 15.27
CA SER A 145 -14.42 -45.47 15.17
C SER A 145 -14.14 -46.33 16.43
N SER A 146 -15.09 -47.23 16.71
CA SER A 146 -15.31 -48.11 17.89
C SER A 146 -14.19 -48.32 18.94
N PRO A 147 -14.54 -48.44 20.25
CA PRO A 147 -13.59 -48.66 21.36
C PRO A 147 -12.61 -49.84 21.19
N LYS A 148 -12.99 -50.92 20.49
CA LYS A 148 -12.09 -52.07 20.22
C LYS A 148 -10.92 -51.71 19.30
N ALA A 149 -11.05 -50.70 18.44
CA ALA A 149 -9.96 -50.19 17.61
C ALA A 149 -8.95 -49.36 18.42
N ARG A 150 -9.32 -48.86 19.62
CA ARG A 150 -8.44 -48.07 20.52
C ARG A 150 -7.36 -48.87 21.23
N GLN A 151 -7.58 -50.16 21.50
CA GLN A 151 -6.60 -50.99 22.21
C GLN A 151 -5.44 -51.47 21.33
N ALA A 152 -5.62 -51.54 20.00
CA ALA A 152 -4.56 -51.89 19.05
C ALA A 152 -3.74 -50.68 18.55
N LYS A 153 -3.95 -49.47 19.09
CA LYS A 153 -3.45 -48.21 18.51
C LYS A 153 -1.96 -48.00 18.78
N SER A 154 -1.17 -47.99 17.69
CA SER A 154 0.20 -47.49 17.68
C SER A 154 0.25 -46.02 18.13
N LYS A 155 0.91 -45.77 19.27
CA LYS A 155 1.26 -44.44 19.80
C LYS A 155 1.90 -43.52 18.74
N ALA A 156 2.57 -44.10 17.74
CA ALA A 156 3.18 -43.38 16.64
C ALA A 156 2.16 -42.74 15.67
N ARG A 157 1.00 -43.37 15.45
CA ARG A 157 -0.01 -42.87 14.51
C ARG A 157 -0.83 -41.71 15.09
N ILE A 158 -1.07 -41.74 16.41
CA ILE A 158 -1.68 -40.62 17.16
C ILE A 158 -0.74 -39.40 17.15
N LYS A 159 0.56 -39.62 17.41
CA LYS A 159 1.58 -38.56 17.32
C LYS A 159 1.64 -37.94 15.91
N ALA A 160 1.56 -38.75 14.86
CA ALA A 160 1.54 -38.26 13.49
C ALA A 160 0.29 -37.40 13.17
N TYR A 161 -0.88 -37.75 13.71
CA TYR A 161 -2.09 -36.94 13.60
C TYR A 161 -1.93 -35.57 14.30
N ASP A 162 -1.41 -35.57 15.53
CA ASP A 162 -1.19 -34.33 16.29
C ASP A 162 -0.17 -33.40 15.59
N GLU A 163 0.89 -33.97 15.01
CA GLU A 163 1.87 -33.23 14.19
C GLU A 163 1.25 -32.67 12.90
N LEU A 164 0.37 -33.44 12.24
CA LEU A 164 -0.38 -33.00 11.05
C LEU A 164 -1.30 -31.81 11.40
N VAL A 165 -2.05 -31.87 12.50
CA VAL A 165 -2.95 -30.79 12.96
C VAL A 165 -2.17 -29.56 13.38
N LYS A 166 -1.07 -29.72 14.14
CA LYS A 166 -0.24 -28.60 14.58
C LYS A 166 0.32 -27.79 13.40
N SER A 167 0.84 -28.48 12.39
CA SER A 167 1.37 -27.82 11.18
C SER A 167 0.31 -27.20 10.27
N ALA A 168 -0.97 -27.56 10.42
CA ALA A 168 -2.09 -26.95 9.71
C ALA A 168 -2.55 -25.64 10.39
N ASN A 169 -2.49 -25.58 11.71
CA ASN A 169 -2.82 -24.36 12.47
C ASN A 169 -1.77 -23.24 12.31
N ASP A 170 -0.51 -23.56 12.02
CA ASP A 170 0.57 -22.59 11.83
C ASP A 170 0.53 -21.87 10.46
N ARG A 171 -0.52 -22.03 9.64
CA ARG A 171 -0.64 -21.39 8.31
C ARG A 171 -1.97 -20.66 8.13
N ARG A 172 -1.93 -19.31 8.06
CA ARG A 172 -2.85 -18.39 7.32
C ARG A 172 -2.50 -16.90 7.56
N PRO A 173 -2.89 -15.93 6.70
CA PRO A 173 -4.23 -15.72 6.14
C PRO A 173 -4.34 -15.64 4.61
N GLY A 174 -5.54 -16.01 4.10
CA GLY A 174 -5.95 -15.81 2.70
C GLY A 174 -6.39 -14.37 2.38
N ASP A 175 -6.75 -14.17 1.12
CA ASP A 175 -7.02 -12.86 0.49
C ASP A 175 -7.99 -11.99 1.31
N ALA A 176 -7.56 -10.76 1.59
CA ALA A 176 -8.39 -9.75 2.23
C ALA A 176 -9.31 -9.11 1.19
N GLN A 177 -10.62 -9.23 1.39
CA GLN A 177 -11.61 -8.51 0.60
C GLN A 177 -12.05 -7.28 1.39
N ILE A 178 -11.57 -6.11 0.98
CA ILE A 178 -12.01 -4.84 1.55
C ILE A 178 -13.46 -4.63 1.11
N VAL A 179 -14.38 -4.59 2.07
CA VAL A 179 -15.79 -4.27 1.83
C VAL A 179 -15.96 -2.77 1.97
N ILE A 180 -16.06 -2.07 0.85
CA ILE A 180 -16.43 -0.65 0.84
C ILE A 180 -17.96 -0.57 0.92
N PRO A 181 -18.54 0.07 1.95
CA PRO A 181 -19.99 0.20 2.05
C PRO A 181 -20.53 1.02 0.88
N ALA A 182 -21.63 0.56 0.29
CA ALA A 182 -22.31 1.32 -0.76
C ALA A 182 -22.98 2.56 -0.13
N GLY A 183 -22.66 3.73 -0.67
CA GLY A 183 -23.27 5.00 -0.25
C GLY A 183 -24.77 5.07 -0.57
N GLU A 184 -25.43 6.10 -0.03
CA GLU A 184 -26.82 6.40 -0.38
C GLU A 184 -26.96 6.82 -1.85
N ARG A 185 -28.20 6.87 -2.37
CA ARG A 185 -28.43 7.28 -3.77
C ARG A 185 -27.96 8.72 -3.97
N LEU A 186 -26.95 8.87 -4.82
CA LEU A 186 -26.43 10.17 -5.28
C LEU A 186 -27.39 10.78 -6.30
N GLY A 187 -27.58 12.10 -6.23
CA GLY A 187 -28.19 12.88 -7.30
C GLY A 187 -27.30 12.94 -8.54
N ASP A 188 -27.85 13.38 -9.68
CA ASP A 188 -27.17 13.37 -10.97
C ASP A 188 -25.91 14.26 -11.00
N ASN A 189 -25.90 15.35 -10.22
CA ASN A 189 -24.74 16.23 -10.05
C ASN A 189 -24.04 15.96 -8.71
N VAL A 190 -22.79 15.47 -8.77
CA VAL A 190 -21.99 15.18 -7.57
C VAL A 190 -21.05 16.35 -7.29
N ILE A 191 -20.23 16.75 -8.27
CA ILE A 191 -19.32 17.90 -8.15
C ILE A 191 -19.38 18.69 -9.45
N THR A 192 -19.54 20.00 -9.35
CA THR A 192 -19.38 20.95 -10.44
C THR A 192 -18.31 21.96 -10.08
N VAL A 193 -17.27 22.03 -10.91
CA VAL A 193 -16.18 23.01 -10.79
C VAL A 193 -16.24 23.91 -12.01
N GLU A 194 -16.29 25.22 -11.78
CA GLU A 194 -16.42 26.22 -12.84
C GLU A 194 -15.34 27.30 -12.71
N GLY A 195 -14.44 27.33 -13.68
CA GLY A 195 -13.43 28.37 -13.88
C GLY A 195 -12.49 28.59 -12.70
N ILE A 196 -12.19 27.54 -11.91
CA ILE A 196 -11.44 27.75 -10.68
C ILE A 196 -9.99 28.09 -10.95
N SER A 197 -9.47 29.08 -10.21
CA SER A 197 -8.04 29.37 -10.17
C SER A 197 -7.55 29.44 -8.74
N LYS A 198 -6.33 28.95 -8.51
CA LYS A 198 -5.69 28.95 -7.19
C LYS A 198 -4.18 29.07 -7.30
N GLY A 199 -3.60 29.98 -6.53
CA GLY A 199 -2.15 30.11 -6.34
C GLY A 199 -1.74 30.24 -4.87
N TYR A 200 -0.45 30.04 -4.59
CA TYR A 200 0.16 30.44 -3.33
C TYR A 200 1.36 31.34 -3.61
N GLY A 201 1.32 32.56 -3.10
CA GLY A 201 2.32 33.59 -3.44
C GLY A 201 2.38 33.80 -4.95
N ASP A 202 3.57 33.72 -5.52
CA ASP A 202 3.80 33.93 -6.96
C ASP A 202 3.57 32.65 -7.80
N LYS A 203 3.25 31.51 -7.16
CA LYS A 203 3.08 30.24 -7.85
C LYS A 203 1.61 29.95 -8.11
N LEU A 204 1.19 30.09 -9.36
CA LEU A 204 -0.12 29.65 -9.83
C LEU A 204 -0.13 28.11 -9.92
N LEU A 205 -1.10 27.46 -9.26
CA LEU A 205 -1.24 26.01 -9.26
C LEU A 205 -2.33 25.53 -10.21
N ILE A 206 -3.47 26.22 -10.21
CA ILE A 206 -4.65 25.89 -11.00
C ILE A 206 -5.12 27.17 -11.68
N ASP A 207 -5.45 27.08 -12.96
CA ASP A 207 -5.91 28.21 -13.77
C ASP A 207 -7.11 27.79 -14.63
N GLY A 208 -8.24 28.47 -14.46
CA GLY A 208 -9.45 28.29 -15.27
C GLY A 208 -10.05 26.87 -15.31
N LEU A 209 -9.79 26.01 -14.32
CA LEU A 209 -10.21 24.61 -14.35
C LEU A 209 -11.73 24.50 -14.24
N SER A 210 -12.35 23.79 -15.20
CA SER A 210 -13.79 23.52 -15.19
C SER A 210 -14.07 22.06 -15.51
N PHE A 211 -14.85 21.38 -14.68
CA PHE A 211 -15.32 20.01 -14.93
C PHE A 211 -16.59 19.69 -14.16
N LYS A 212 -17.32 18.67 -14.60
CA LYS A 212 -18.49 18.13 -13.89
C LYS A 212 -18.30 16.63 -13.65
N LEU A 213 -18.56 16.19 -12.43
CA LEU A 213 -18.53 14.80 -12.02
C LEU A 213 -19.98 14.29 -11.85
N PRO A 214 -20.46 13.41 -12.75
CA PRO A 214 -21.78 12.80 -12.61
C PRO A 214 -21.78 11.66 -11.59
N ALA A 215 -22.97 11.23 -11.18
CA ALA A 215 -23.14 10.05 -10.32
C ALA A 215 -22.46 8.80 -10.91
N GLY A 216 -21.70 8.09 -10.08
CA GLY A 216 -20.95 6.90 -10.48
C GLY A 216 -19.68 7.17 -11.30
N GLY A 217 -19.33 8.44 -11.55
CA GLY A 217 -18.08 8.79 -12.21
C GLY A 217 -16.87 8.46 -11.33
N ILE A 218 -15.91 7.72 -11.88
CA ILE A 218 -14.61 7.47 -11.25
C ILE A 218 -13.58 8.33 -11.99
N VAL A 219 -12.98 9.29 -11.29
CA VAL A 219 -11.98 10.21 -11.87
C VAL A 219 -10.62 9.96 -11.25
N GLY A 220 -9.66 9.57 -12.08
CA GLY A 220 -8.25 9.56 -11.71
C GLY A 220 -7.65 10.96 -11.90
N VAL A 221 -7.12 11.54 -10.84
CA VAL A 221 -6.39 12.82 -10.89
C VAL A 221 -4.90 12.52 -11.00
N ILE A 222 -4.31 12.85 -12.15
CA ILE A 222 -2.89 12.66 -12.43
C ILE A 222 -2.17 14.00 -12.56
N GLY A 223 -0.86 13.98 -12.33
CA GLY A 223 0.00 15.15 -12.47
C GLY A 223 1.21 15.08 -11.56
N PRO A 224 2.21 15.93 -11.77
CA PRO A 224 3.42 15.91 -10.96
C PRO A 224 3.19 16.33 -9.51
N ASN A 225 4.15 16.03 -8.65
CA ASN A 225 4.10 16.51 -7.27
C ASN A 225 4.17 18.04 -7.22
N GLY A 226 3.35 18.65 -6.36
CA GLY A 226 3.25 20.11 -6.29
C GLY A 226 2.38 20.76 -7.38
N ALA A 227 1.70 19.99 -8.24
CA ALA A 227 0.77 20.51 -9.26
C ALA A 227 -0.61 20.96 -8.71
N GLY A 228 -0.81 20.99 -7.39
CA GLY A 228 -2.08 21.41 -6.78
C GLY A 228 -3.14 20.31 -6.60
N LYS A 229 -2.82 19.02 -6.77
CA LYS A 229 -3.77 17.90 -6.57
C LYS A 229 -4.40 17.89 -5.18
N THR A 230 -3.59 18.04 -4.13
CA THR A 230 -4.09 18.10 -2.74
C THR A 230 -4.90 19.37 -2.52
N THR A 231 -4.47 20.50 -3.09
CA THR A 231 -5.20 21.78 -3.03
C THR A 231 -6.58 21.65 -3.68
N LEU A 232 -6.71 20.93 -4.80
CA LEU A 232 -8.00 20.63 -5.41
C LEU A 232 -8.93 19.89 -4.44
N PHE A 233 -8.44 18.86 -3.73
CA PHE A 233 -9.25 18.15 -2.73
C PHE A 233 -9.62 19.03 -1.54
N ARG A 234 -8.73 19.92 -1.08
CA ARG A 234 -9.04 20.88 -0.02
C ARG A 234 -10.13 21.88 -0.43
N MET A 235 -10.15 22.28 -1.70
CA MET A 235 -11.22 23.12 -2.24
C MET A 235 -12.55 22.38 -2.33
N ILE A 236 -12.55 21.12 -2.79
CA ILE A 236 -13.76 20.28 -2.86
C ILE A 236 -14.32 19.98 -1.47
N THR A 237 -13.46 19.78 -0.47
CA THR A 237 -13.86 19.52 0.93
C THR A 237 -14.19 20.79 1.71
N GLY A 238 -14.06 21.97 1.09
CA GLY A 238 -14.36 23.27 1.72
C GLY A 238 -13.32 23.76 2.74
N GLN A 239 -12.18 23.09 2.87
CA GLN A 239 -11.07 23.49 3.75
C GLN A 239 -10.35 24.73 3.22
N GLU A 240 -10.32 24.90 1.90
CA GLU A 240 -9.74 26.06 1.24
C GLU A 240 -10.72 26.63 0.21
N LYS A 241 -10.62 27.95 -0.04
CA LYS A 241 -11.43 28.61 -1.07
C LYS A 241 -10.59 28.84 -2.33
N PRO A 242 -11.19 28.68 -3.53
CA PRO A 242 -10.54 29.12 -4.76
C PRO A 242 -10.38 30.65 -4.76
N ASP A 243 -9.38 31.14 -5.48
CA ASP A 243 -9.16 32.60 -5.61
C ASP A 243 -10.17 33.20 -6.60
N THR A 244 -10.50 32.46 -7.65
CA THR A 244 -11.56 32.76 -8.63
C THR A 244 -12.33 31.50 -9.00
N GLY A 245 -13.55 31.66 -9.54
CA GLY A 245 -14.43 30.56 -9.91
C GLY A 245 -15.23 29.98 -8.73
N SER A 246 -15.89 28.85 -8.95
CA SER A 246 -16.73 28.20 -7.94
C SER A 246 -16.59 26.68 -7.94
N VAL A 247 -16.68 26.09 -6.75
CA VAL A 247 -16.82 24.65 -6.54
C VAL A 247 -18.18 24.43 -5.87
N ASP A 248 -19.03 23.66 -6.53
CA ASP A 248 -20.34 23.27 -6.06
C ASP A 248 -20.38 21.75 -5.86
N VAL A 249 -20.85 21.32 -4.68
CA VAL A 249 -20.94 19.92 -4.29
C VAL A 249 -22.41 19.64 -4.03
N GLY A 250 -22.97 18.64 -4.71
CA GLY A 250 -24.40 18.35 -4.65
C GLY A 250 -24.88 18.03 -3.22
N ASP A 251 -26.09 18.45 -2.87
CA ASP A 251 -26.65 18.34 -1.51
C ASP A 251 -26.73 16.89 -0.97
N THR A 252 -26.78 15.91 -1.87
CA THR A 252 -26.85 14.48 -1.52
C THR A 252 -25.48 13.83 -1.32
N VAL A 253 -24.39 14.58 -1.53
CA VAL A 253 -23.02 14.07 -1.46
C VAL A 253 -22.52 14.08 -0.03
N GLN A 254 -22.23 12.89 0.50
CA GLN A 254 -21.46 12.74 1.73
C GLN A 254 -19.99 12.55 1.37
N LEU A 255 -19.17 13.58 1.62
CA LEU A 255 -17.74 13.53 1.36
C LEU A 255 -17.03 12.70 2.44
N SER A 256 -16.25 11.71 2.02
CA SER A 256 -15.26 11.03 2.86
C SER A 256 -13.89 11.33 2.29
N TYR A 257 -13.03 11.96 3.08
CA TYR A 257 -11.70 12.39 2.66
C TYR A 257 -10.63 11.66 3.46
N VAL A 258 -9.72 10.99 2.76
CA VAL A 258 -8.56 10.30 3.32
C VAL A 258 -7.34 11.15 2.96
N ASP A 259 -6.76 11.84 3.94
CA ASP A 259 -5.57 12.66 3.73
C ASP A 259 -4.32 11.80 3.50
N GLN A 260 -3.31 12.37 2.86
CA GLN A 260 -1.98 11.77 2.70
C GLN A 260 -1.19 11.79 4.01
N SER A 261 -1.53 12.65 4.97
CA SER A 261 -0.87 12.70 6.27
C SER A 261 -1.26 11.49 7.12
N ARG A 262 -0.26 10.70 7.49
CA ARG A 262 -0.42 9.49 8.34
C ARG A 262 -0.45 9.82 9.83
N ASP A 263 -0.37 11.11 10.16
CA ASP A 263 -0.20 11.64 11.51
C ASP A 263 -1.54 11.79 12.26
N ALA A 264 -2.66 11.54 11.59
CA ALA A 264 -3.99 11.59 12.20
C ALA A 264 -4.29 10.41 13.14
N LEU A 265 -3.52 9.31 13.06
CA LEU A 265 -3.79 8.10 13.85
C LEU A 265 -3.19 8.19 15.26
N ASP A 266 -4.00 7.88 16.28
CA ASP A 266 -3.52 7.82 17.66
C ASP A 266 -2.68 6.56 17.90
N GLY A 267 -1.36 6.74 17.98
CA GLY A 267 -0.39 5.66 18.19
C GLY A 267 -0.56 4.90 19.51
N ALA A 268 -1.26 5.47 20.50
CA ALA A 268 -1.48 4.85 21.80
C ALA A 268 -2.62 3.83 21.80
N LYS A 269 -3.62 4.02 20.92
CA LYS A 269 -4.78 3.14 20.80
C LYS A 269 -4.45 1.82 20.13
N THR A 270 -5.27 0.81 20.41
CA THR A 270 -5.25 -0.44 19.65
C THR A 270 -5.87 -0.25 18.26
N VAL A 271 -5.51 -1.13 17.32
CA VAL A 271 -6.12 -1.16 15.98
C VAL A 271 -7.65 -1.15 16.04
N TRP A 272 -8.23 -1.97 16.91
CA TRP A 272 -9.69 -2.03 17.04
C TRP A 272 -10.28 -0.76 17.64
N GLU A 273 -9.66 -0.19 18.67
CA GLU A 273 -10.14 1.07 19.27
C GLU A 273 -10.09 2.22 18.27
N GLU A 274 -9.05 2.28 17.44
CA GLU A 274 -8.91 3.34 16.45
C GLU A 274 -9.95 3.21 15.32
N ILE A 275 -10.16 2.01 14.79
CA ILE A 275 -11.15 1.77 13.72
C ILE A 275 -12.59 1.89 14.25
N SER A 276 -12.85 1.40 15.47
CA SER A 276 -14.22 1.30 15.98
C SER A 276 -14.67 2.47 16.86
N GLY A 277 -13.74 3.32 17.30
CA GLY A 277 -13.98 4.29 18.36
C GLY A 277 -14.39 3.64 19.70
N GLY A 278 -14.05 2.36 19.90
CA GLY A 278 -14.42 1.58 21.07
C GLY A 278 -15.82 0.95 21.02
N ASN A 279 -16.51 1.02 19.89
CA ASN A 279 -17.87 0.48 19.75
C ASN A 279 -17.85 -0.99 19.28
N ASP A 280 -18.65 -1.85 19.92
CA ASP A 280 -18.82 -3.25 19.49
C ASP A 280 -19.61 -3.39 18.17
N ILE A 281 -20.44 -2.40 17.86
CA ILE A 281 -21.26 -2.33 16.66
C ILE A 281 -20.99 -1.00 15.96
N LEU A 282 -20.62 -1.07 14.67
CA LEU A 282 -20.43 0.09 13.81
C LEU A 282 -21.65 0.29 12.92
N LYS A 283 -22.06 1.54 12.79
CA LYS A 283 -23.08 1.96 11.82
C LYS A 283 -22.38 2.40 10.53
N LEU A 284 -22.46 1.57 9.51
CA LEU A 284 -21.98 1.86 8.16
C LEU A 284 -23.18 2.25 7.30
N GLY A 285 -23.49 3.54 7.26
CA GLY A 285 -24.71 4.04 6.64
C GLY A 285 -25.95 3.48 7.34
N LYS A 286 -26.73 2.65 6.63
CA LYS A 286 -27.96 2.02 7.15
C LYS A 286 -27.73 0.64 7.79
N HIS A 287 -26.51 0.11 7.72
CA HIS A 287 -26.20 -1.23 8.20
C HIS A 287 -25.42 -1.18 9.51
N GLU A 288 -25.80 -2.06 10.43
CA GLU A 288 -25.03 -2.33 11.65
C GLU A 288 -24.14 -3.55 11.42
N VAL A 289 -22.84 -3.38 11.66
CA VAL A 289 -21.85 -4.45 11.55
C VAL A 289 -21.11 -4.62 12.85
N ASN A 290 -20.76 -5.86 13.18
CA ASN A 290 -19.87 -6.12 14.31
C ASN A 290 -18.48 -5.54 14.03
N SER A 291 -17.96 -4.73 14.93
CA SER A 291 -16.70 -3.99 14.71
C SER A 291 -15.49 -4.90 14.58
N ARG A 292 -15.47 -6.05 15.26
CA ARG A 292 -14.41 -7.06 15.15
C ARG A 292 -14.40 -7.75 13.78
N ALA A 293 -15.59 -8.01 13.24
CA ALA A 293 -15.75 -8.52 11.88
C ALA A 293 -15.31 -7.48 10.84
N TYR A 294 -15.63 -6.20 11.06
CA TYR A 294 -15.20 -5.10 10.19
C TYR A 294 -13.67 -4.95 10.15
N CYS A 295 -13.01 -4.94 11.31
CA CYS A 295 -11.54 -4.93 11.38
C CYS A 295 -10.90 -6.12 10.64
N SER A 296 -11.57 -7.29 10.68
CA SER A 296 -11.09 -8.49 9.99
C SER A 296 -11.16 -8.37 8.46
N ALA A 297 -12.06 -7.56 7.91
CA ALA A 297 -12.15 -7.27 6.48
C ALA A 297 -10.91 -6.49 5.98
N PHE A 298 -10.29 -5.69 6.84
CA PHE A 298 -9.02 -4.99 6.59
C PHE A 298 -7.78 -5.82 6.97
N ASN A 299 -7.97 -7.14 7.12
CA ASN A 299 -6.94 -8.12 7.46
C ASN A 299 -6.31 -7.95 8.86
N PHE A 300 -7.05 -7.40 9.83
CA PHE A 300 -6.66 -7.40 11.24
C PHE A 300 -7.44 -8.47 11.98
N LYS A 301 -6.82 -9.64 12.25
CA LYS A 301 -7.52 -10.81 12.81
C LYS A 301 -7.02 -11.11 14.23
N GLY A 302 -7.93 -11.50 15.11
CA GLY A 302 -7.60 -11.98 16.45
C GLY A 302 -6.70 -11.01 17.23
N GLY A 303 -5.50 -11.46 17.59
CA GLY A 303 -4.52 -10.69 18.37
C GLY A 303 -4.02 -9.42 17.67
N ASP A 304 -4.04 -9.36 16.34
CA ASP A 304 -3.60 -8.16 15.58
C ASP A 304 -4.44 -6.93 15.92
N GLN A 305 -5.71 -7.14 16.26
CA GLN A 305 -6.64 -6.06 16.61
C GLN A 305 -6.29 -5.38 17.95
N GLN A 306 -5.50 -6.04 18.80
CA GLN A 306 -5.07 -5.54 20.10
C GLN A 306 -3.68 -4.90 20.05
N GLN A 307 -3.01 -4.92 18.89
CA GLN A 307 -1.73 -4.25 18.71
C GLN A 307 -1.94 -2.73 18.72
N LYS A 308 -0.99 -2.00 19.31
CA LYS A 308 -1.00 -0.54 19.31
C LYS A 308 -0.67 -0.01 17.92
N VAL A 309 -1.39 1.02 17.48
CA VAL A 309 -1.19 1.60 16.14
C VAL A 309 0.24 2.10 15.93
N GLY A 310 0.91 2.59 16.98
CA GLY A 310 2.31 3.03 16.91
C GLY A 310 3.32 1.90 16.64
N THR A 311 2.94 0.63 16.85
CA THR A 311 3.81 -0.54 16.62
C THR A 311 3.64 -1.18 15.25
N LEU A 312 2.69 -0.68 14.46
CA LEU A 312 2.37 -1.21 13.14
C LEU A 312 3.36 -0.75 12.07
N SER A 313 3.62 -1.62 11.11
CA SER A 313 4.31 -1.25 9.86
C SER A 313 3.55 -0.17 9.08
N GLY A 314 4.24 0.55 8.18
CA GLY A 314 3.60 1.59 7.36
C GLY A 314 2.41 1.07 6.52
N GLY A 315 2.53 -0.13 5.95
CA GLY A 315 1.44 -0.76 5.19
C GLY A 315 0.25 -1.17 6.08
N GLN A 316 0.49 -1.60 7.31
CA GLN A 316 -0.57 -1.85 8.30
C GLN A 316 -1.24 -0.54 8.72
N ARG A 317 -0.49 0.52 9.03
CA ARG A 317 -1.07 1.83 9.38
C ARG A 317 -1.94 2.38 8.24
N ASN A 318 -1.55 2.17 6.98
CA ASN A 318 -2.37 2.56 5.83
C ASN A 318 -3.71 1.80 5.77
N ARG A 319 -3.72 0.50 6.12
CA ARG A 319 -4.97 -0.26 6.20
C ARG A 319 -5.85 0.17 7.37
N VAL A 320 -5.27 0.60 8.50
CA VAL A 320 -6.02 1.21 9.61
C VAL A 320 -6.63 2.54 9.18
N HIS A 321 -5.87 3.38 8.49
CA HIS A 321 -6.35 4.69 8.02
C HIS A 321 -7.45 4.60 6.94
N LEU A 322 -7.47 3.50 6.17
CA LEU A 322 -8.53 3.22 5.20
C LEU A 322 -9.80 2.63 5.83
N ALA A 323 -9.71 2.09 7.04
CA ALA A 323 -10.79 1.44 7.76
C ALA A 323 -11.52 2.44 8.67
#